data_AF-V8ASG0-F1
#
_entry.id   AF-V8ASG0-F1
#
_cell.length_a   1.000
_cell.length_b   1.000
_cell.length_c   1.000
_cell.angle_alpha   90.00
_cell.angle_beta   90.00
_cell.angle_gamma   90.00
#
_symmetry.space_group_name_H-M   'P 1'
#
loop_
_entity.id
_entity.type
_entity.pdbx_description
1 polymer ?
#
loop_
_entity_poly.entity_id
_entity_poly.type
_entity_poly.pdbx_seq_one_letter_code
_entity_poly.pdbx_strand_id
1 'polypeptide(L)' 'MVLTFFQGDVLGIFRYTDCEAFVYVINPTHAEVKLTFKEIHFLQKVSFTERLADCLDELILPAKSGQDFKIIKVENKI' A
#
# COMPACT_ATOMS: atom_id res chain seq x y z
N MET A 1 -8.89 -10.25 -5.27
CA MET A 1 -7.57 -10.41 -5.92
C MET A 1 -6.47 -10.10 -4.92
N VAL A 2 -5.27 -10.65 -5.13
CA VAL A 2 -4.07 -10.35 -4.32
C VAL A 2 -3.05 -9.68 -5.21
N LEU A 3 -2.41 -8.63 -4.73
CA LEU A 3 -1.38 -7.90 -5.45
C LEU A 3 -0.21 -7.57 -4.52
N THR A 4 1.00 -7.68 -5.03
CA THR A 4 2.23 -7.37 -4.30
C THR A 4 2.91 -6.13 -4.88
N PHE A 5 3.48 -5.31 -4.01
CA PHE A 5 4.25 -4.13 -4.39
C PHE A 5 5.48 -3.98 -3.50
N PHE A 6 6.45 -3.18 -3.94
CA PHE A 6 7.64 -2.87 -3.14
C PHE A 6 8.15 -1.46 -3.40
N GLN A 7 8.89 -0.91 -2.44
CA GLN A 7 9.70 0.31 -2.60
C GLN A 7 11.01 0.10 -1.83
N GLY A 8 12.13 0.03 -2.55
CA GLY A 8 13.39 -0.43 -1.97
C GLY A 8 13.22 -1.81 -1.32
N ASP A 9 13.56 -1.91 -0.03
CA ASP A 9 13.43 -3.14 0.76
C ASP A 9 12.07 -3.30 1.46
N VAL A 10 11.15 -2.33 1.32
CA VAL A 10 9.80 -2.42 1.88
C VAL A 10 8.93 -3.27 0.98
N LEU A 11 8.22 -4.25 1.57
CA LEU A 11 7.29 -5.12 0.86
C LEU A 11 5.86 -4.84 1.30
N GLY A 12 4.94 -4.80 0.34
CA GLY A 12 3.53 -4.66 0.61
C GLY A 12 2.66 -5.66 -0.15
N ILE A 13 1.55 -6.04 0.47
CA ILE A 13 0.55 -6.95 -0.06
C ILE A 13 -0.82 -6.29 0.05
N PHE A 14 -1.50 -6.21 -1.08
CA PHE A 14 -2.90 -5.83 -1.20
C PHE A 14 -3.77 -7.08 -1.36
N ARG A 15 -4.85 -7.14 -0.61
CA ARG A 15 -5.96 -8.07 -0.84
C ARG A 15 -7.22 -7.25 -1.03
N TYR A 16 -7.79 -7.28 -2.22
CA TYR A 16 -8.90 -6.39 -2.55
C TYR A 16 -10.06 -7.11 -3.23
N THR A 17 -11.24 -6.54 -3.03
CA THR A 17 -12.49 -6.80 -3.74
C THR A 17 -12.87 -5.55 -4.54
N ASP A 18 -14.04 -5.56 -5.16
CA ASP A 18 -14.56 -4.38 -5.85
C ASP A 18 -14.89 -3.21 -4.89
N CYS A 19 -15.03 -3.50 -3.59
CA CYS A 19 -15.52 -2.56 -2.58
C CYS A 19 -14.50 -2.21 -1.48
N GLU A 20 -13.49 -3.04 -1.26
CA GLU A 20 -12.53 -2.84 -0.16
C GLU A 20 -11.16 -3.41 -0.50
N ALA A 21 -10.12 -2.83 0.10
CA ALA A 21 -8.76 -3.34 0.05
C ALA A 21 -8.18 -3.43 1.46
N PHE A 22 -7.54 -4.54 1.76
CA PHE A 22 -6.69 -4.73 2.93
C PHE A 22 -5.24 -4.65 2.49
N VAL A 23 -4.50 -3.79 3.15
CA VAL A 23 -3.08 -3.58 2.88
C VAL A 23 -2.31 -4.11 4.07
N TYR A 24 -1.23 -4.83 3.80
CA TYR A 24 -0.21 -5.13 4.78
C TYR A 24 1.13 -4.70 4.22
N VAL A 25 1.88 -3.88 4.95
CA VAL A 25 3.18 -3.37 4.55
C VAL A 25 4.20 -3.69 5.62
N ILE A 26 5.39 -4.12 5.22
CA ILE A 26 6.48 -4.54 6.09
C ILE A 26 7.72 -3.73 5.75
N ASN A 27 8.28 -3.06 6.75
CA ASN A 27 9.62 -2.49 6.69
C ASN A 27 10.61 -3.42 7.42
N PRO A 28 11.33 -4.29 6.69
CA PRO A 28 12.30 -5.20 7.29
C PRO A 28 13.64 -4.52 7.61
N THR A 29 13.82 -3.23 7.31
CA THR A 29 15.10 -2.54 7.46
C THR A 29 15.36 -2.14 8.91
N HIS A 30 16.57 -1.64 9.18
CA HIS A 30 16.96 -1.08 10.47
C HIS A 30 16.70 0.43 10.59
N ALA A 31 16.06 1.04 9.59
CA ALA A 31 15.76 2.46 9.54
C ALA A 31 14.25 2.69 9.35
N GLU A 32 13.79 3.89 9.72
CA GLU A 32 12.47 4.35 9.33
C GLU A 32 12.43 4.57 7.80
N VAL A 33 11.32 4.18 7.18
CA VAL A 33 11.11 4.37 5.75
C VAL A 33 9.81 5.15 5.55
N LYS A 34 9.89 6.22 4.76
CA LYS A 34 8.73 6.95 4.24
C LYS A 34 8.42 6.44 2.84
N LEU A 35 7.23 5.91 2.63
CA LEU A 35 6.77 5.54 1.29
C LEU A 35 6.54 6.80 0.45
N THR A 36 6.88 6.69 -0.83
CA THR A 36 6.62 7.69 -1.87
C THR A 36 5.94 6.97 -3.02
N PHE A 37 4.68 7.31 -3.31
CA PHE A 37 3.84 6.52 -4.21
C PHE A 37 4.45 6.35 -5.61
N LYS A 38 5.16 7.37 -6.10
CA LYS A 38 5.84 7.33 -7.40
C LYS A 38 7.00 6.34 -7.48
N GLU A 39 7.55 5.93 -6.34
CA GLU A 39 8.63 4.95 -6.22
C GLU A 39 8.12 3.53 -5.96
N ILE A 40 6.80 3.36 -5.80
CA ILE A 40 6.20 2.06 -5.58
C ILE A 40 6.17 1.28 -6.89
N HIS A 41 6.79 0.11 -6.85
CA HIS A 41 6.79 -0.87 -7.93
C HIS A 41 5.69 -1.91 -7.68
N PHE A 42 4.65 -1.89 -8.51
CA PHE A 42 3.61 -2.91 -8.52
C PHE A 42 4.02 -4.09 -9.40
N LEU A 43 3.99 -5.31 -8.85
CA LEU A 43 4.36 -6.52 -9.58
C LEU A 43 3.26 -7.00 -10.55
N GLN A 44 2.07 -6.41 -10.49
CA GLN A 44 0.93 -6.72 -11.33
C GLN A 44 0.21 -5.42 -11.74
N LYS A 45 -0.58 -5.47 -12.82
CA LYS A 45 -1.39 -4.31 -13.24
C LYS A 45 -2.45 -3.98 -12.18
N VAL A 46 -2.54 -2.70 -11.82
CA VAL A 46 -3.52 -2.18 -10.85
C VAL A 46 -4.50 -1.26 -11.57
N SER A 47 -5.81 -1.44 -11.32
CA SER A 47 -6.87 -0.63 -11.93
C SER A 47 -7.32 0.57 -11.07
N PHE A 48 -6.84 0.71 -9.84
CA PHE A 48 -7.33 1.69 -8.85
C PHE A 48 -6.19 2.49 -8.18
N THR A 49 -5.19 2.90 -8.95
CA THR A 49 -3.96 3.56 -8.46
C THR A 49 -4.19 4.87 -7.73
N GLU A 50 -5.21 5.65 -8.06
CA GLU A 50 -5.45 6.97 -7.44
C GLU A 50 -5.72 6.87 -5.94
N ARG A 51 -6.63 5.99 -5.50
CA ARG A 51 -6.92 5.81 -4.06
C ARG A 51 -5.77 5.17 -3.29
N LEU A 52 -4.92 4.42 -3.99
CA LEU A 52 -3.73 3.86 -3.39
C LEU A 52 -2.70 4.93 -3.08
N ALA A 53 -2.60 5.97 -3.91
CA ALA A 53 -1.74 7.10 -3.66
C ALA A 53 -2.11 7.78 -2.34
N ASP A 54 -3.39 8.09 -2.12
CA ASP A 54 -3.86 8.75 -0.89
C ASP A 54 -3.54 7.98 0.39
N CYS A 55 -3.46 6.65 0.32
CA CYS A 55 -3.25 5.79 1.49
C CYS A 55 -1.78 5.41 1.72
N LEU A 56 -0.99 5.32 0.63
CA LEU A 56 0.39 4.86 0.69
C LEU A 56 1.39 5.99 0.65
N ASP A 57 1.08 7.10 -0.02
CA ASP A 57 2.00 8.22 -0.11
C ASP A 57 2.23 8.79 1.28
N GLU A 58 3.49 9.06 1.58
CA GLU A 58 3.93 9.57 2.88
C GLU A 58 3.71 8.64 4.08
N LEU A 59 3.29 7.38 3.88
CA LEU A 59 3.18 6.41 4.97
C LEU A 59 4.56 6.17 5.59
N ILE A 60 4.67 6.43 6.89
CA ILE A 60 5.91 6.25 7.66
C ILE A 60 5.87 4.88 8.34
N LEU A 61 6.86 4.05 8.05
CA LEU A 61 7.03 2.72 8.63
C LEU A 61 8.27 2.70 9.52
N PRO A 62 8.12 2.51 10.84
CA PRO A 62 9.26 2.33 11.74
C PRO A 62 10.17 1.17 11.33
N ALA A 63 11.41 1.17 11.79
CA ALA A 63 12.33 0.06 11.57
C ALA A 63 11.76 -1.27 12.11
N LYS A 64 11.98 -2.37 11.39
CA LYS A 64 11.53 -3.72 11.76
C LYS A 64 10.04 -3.81 12.10
N SER A 65 9.20 -3.05 11.39
CA SER A 65 7.77 -2.97 11.66
C SER A 65 6.94 -3.53 10.52
N GLY A 66 5.68 -3.84 10.84
CA GLY A 66 4.65 -4.11 9.86
C GLY A 66 3.37 -3.38 10.27
N GLN A 67 2.63 -2.91 9.27
CA GLN A 67 1.38 -2.18 9.47
C GLN A 67 0.31 -2.73 8.53
N ASP A 68 -0.86 -3.02 9.08
CA ASP A 68 -2.06 -3.31 8.31
C ASP A 68 -3.05 -2.15 8.38
N PHE A 69 -3.78 -1.95 7.29
CA PHE A 69 -4.90 -1.01 7.24
C PHE A 69 -5.91 -1.42 6.17
N LYS A 70 -7.15 -0.97 6.38
CA LYS A 70 -8.27 -1.22 5.48
C LYS A 70 -8.64 0.06 4.76
N ILE A 71 -8.74 -0.03 3.43
CA ILE A 71 -9.23 1.03 2.54
C ILE A 71 -10.63 0.61 2.09
N ILE A 72 -11.64 1.45 2.34
CA ILE A 72 -13.01 1.21 1.89
C ILE A 72 -13.30 2.06 0.66
N LYS A 73 -13.79 1.44 -0.41
CA LYS A 73 -14.25 2.15 -1.59
C LYS A 73 -15.63 2.75 -1.30
N VAL A 74 -15.65 3.95 -0.74
CA VAL A 74 -16.90 4.73 -0.66
C VAL A 74 -17.24 5.21 -2.07
N GLU A 75 -18.27 4.64 -2.69
CA GLU A 75 -18.93 5.22 -3.86
C GLU A 75 -19.75 6.40 -3.38
N ASN A 76 -19.15 7.59 -3.32
CA ASN A 76 -19.95 8.80 -3.22
C ASN A 76 -20.65 9.00 -4.56
N LYS A 77 -21.87 8.48 -4.67
CA LYS A 77 -22.85 8.98 -5.64
C LYS A 77 -23.30 10.35 -5.13
N ILE A 78 -22.77 11.42 -5.71
CA ILE A 78 -23.43 12.72 -5.75
C ILE A 78 -23.99 12.87 -7.15
#